data_AF-A0A934J733-F1
#
_entry.id   AF-A0A934J733-F1
#
_cell.length_a   1.000
_cell.length_b   1.000
_cell.length_c   1.000
_cell.angle_alpha   90.00
_cell.angle_beta   90.00
_cell.angle_gamma   90.00
#
_symmetry.space_group_name_H-M   'P 1'
#
loop_
_entity.id
_entity.type
_entity.pdbx_description
1 polymer ?
#
loop_
_entity_poly.entity_id
_entity_poly.type
_entity_poly.pdbx_seq_one_letter_code
_entity_poly.pdbx_strand_id
1 'polypeptide(L)'
;TDVNIKDNLNIKGDKLISTNYIISFSVNNRNMTNQLYGSNPLKTWLYKNYFVSDLNYSKERNFSLVKECFSMIDPSISFGDVQEVFNERKASKNPYNRDKHFEIEIYVETSKGRILIDHMSSGYQSVLMILLSLIKKVESLEQYGSNVHNFMGVLLIDEIDLYLHPEWQKKLIEIIRWLLPNAQIITTTHSPHIIQSARPGEIIPLGFDDNGNTFIRDLPESNEYGYQGWTIEEILNDVMGLNETRSHRYKDAIKKFDIAIDNEVIDDARNEYYRLESMLHPNNHTLKLLKIQMASLGGLENDKY
;
A
#
# COMPACT_ATOMS: atom_id res chain seq x y z
N THR A 1 -1.74 31.90 33.95
CA THR A 1 -2.42 32.29 32.69
C THR A 1 -2.39 31.08 31.80
N ASP A 2 -3.30 30.15 32.09
CA ASP A 2 -3.42 28.87 31.41
C ASP A 2 -4.43 29.02 30.28
N VAL A 3 -4.00 28.75 29.05
CA VAL A 3 -4.88 28.64 27.89
C VAL A 3 -4.76 27.22 27.34
N ASN A 4 -5.77 26.42 27.69
CA ASN A 4 -6.41 25.35 26.93
C ASN A 4 -5.64 24.73 25.75
N ILE A 5 -5.28 23.45 25.90
CA ILE A 5 -5.18 22.48 24.79
C ILE A 5 -6.09 21.30 25.16
N LYS A 6 -7.38 21.45 24.87
CA LYS A 6 -8.37 20.37 24.84
C LYS A 6 -9.32 20.63 23.67
N ASP A 7 -8.80 20.49 22.45
CA ASP A 7 -9.64 20.25 21.28
C ASP A 7 -9.47 18.79 20.86
N ASN A 8 -10.13 17.92 21.64
CA ASN A 8 -10.48 16.57 21.21
C ASN A 8 -11.47 16.70 20.05
N LEU A 9 -10.99 16.60 18.82
CA LEU A 9 -11.81 16.24 17.65
C LEU A 9 -12.19 14.75 17.72
N ASN A 10 -12.83 14.34 18.82
CA ASN A 10 -13.57 13.11 18.88
C ASN A 10 -14.86 13.33 18.09
N ILE A 11 -14.97 12.71 16.92
CA ILE A 11 -16.25 12.53 16.24
C ILE A 11 -17.10 11.69 17.19
N LYS A 12 -17.97 12.34 17.98
CA LYS A 12 -19.01 11.65 18.76
C LYS A 12 -19.83 10.80 17.79
N GLY A 13 -19.94 9.51 18.05
CA GLY A 13 -20.71 8.52 17.28
C GLY A 13 -22.23 8.75 17.23
N ASP A 14 -22.69 9.95 17.60
CA ASP A 14 -24.11 10.33 17.63
C ASP A 14 -24.58 11.05 16.35
N LYS A 15 -23.67 11.43 15.44
CA LYS A 15 -24.07 11.88 14.10
C LYS A 15 -24.28 10.64 13.24
N LEU A 16 -25.55 10.29 13.02
CA LEU A 16 -25.97 9.43 11.91
C LEU A 16 -25.26 9.90 10.64
N ILE A 17 -24.18 9.21 10.27
CA ILE A 17 -23.52 9.40 8.99
C ILE A 17 -24.54 8.89 7.98
N SER A 18 -25.25 9.82 7.33
CA SER A 18 -26.11 9.46 6.21
C SER A 18 -25.30 8.60 5.24
N THR A 19 -25.89 7.53 4.71
CA THR A 19 -25.25 6.61 3.75
C THR A 19 -24.61 7.33 2.56
N ASN A 20 -25.02 8.57 2.30
CA ASN A 20 -24.44 9.44 1.27
C ASN A 20 -22.99 9.87 1.55
N TYR A 21 -22.49 9.68 2.78
CA TYR A 21 -21.13 10.05 3.20
C TYR A 21 -20.22 8.85 3.43
N ILE A 22 -20.68 7.64 3.07
CA ILE A 22 -19.87 6.42 3.11
C ILE A 22 -19.49 6.03 1.69
N ILE A 23 -18.19 5.99 1.41
CA ILE A 23 -17.65 5.45 0.17
C ILE A 23 -17.07 4.07 0.48
N SER A 24 -17.64 3.02 -0.11
CA SER A 24 -16.99 1.72 -0.16
C SER A 24 -16.24 1.58 -1.49
N PHE A 25 -14.97 1.21 -1.39
CA PHE A 25 -14.07 1.01 -2.52
C PHE A 25 -13.38 -0.35 -2.37
N SER A 26 -13.51 -1.20 -3.39
CA SER A 26 -12.78 -2.46 -3.49
C SER A 26 -11.68 -2.30 -4.55
N VAL A 27 -10.45 -2.70 -4.21
CA VAL A 27 -9.29 -2.65 -5.11
C VAL A 27 -9.37 -3.78 -6.14
N ASN A 28 -10.41 -3.78 -6.98
CA ASN A 28 -10.52 -4.72 -8.08
C ASN A 28 -9.73 -4.21 -9.30
N ASN A 29 -8.57 -4.83 -9.50
CA ASN A 29 -7.61 -4.52 -10.55
C ASN A 29 -8.25 -4.69 -11.94
N ARG A 30 -8.62 -3.59 -12.60
CA ARG A 30 -8.88 -3.57 -14.05
C ARG A 30 -7.82 -2.69 -14.67
N ASN A 31 -6.78 -3.33 -15.22
CA ASN A 31 -5.71 -2.69 -15.98
C ASN A 31 -6.28 -1.59 -16.88
N MET A 32 -5.55 -0.47 -17.02
CA MET A 32 -5.94 0.62 -17.94
C MET A 32 -6.18 0.12 -19.38
N THR A 33 -5.61 -1.04 -19.72
CA THR A 33 -5.51 -1.61 -21.06
C THR A 33 -6.65 -2.54 -21.46
N ASN A 34 -7.40 -3.15 -20.52
CA ASN A 34 -8.33 -4.24 -20.87
C ASN A 34 -9.77 -3.99 -20.39
N GLN A 35 -10.53 -3.27 -21.21
CA GLN A 35 -11.93 -3.62 -21.43
C GLN A 35 -12.11 -3.95 -22.92
N LEU A 36 -12.24 -5.26 -23.19
CA LEU A 36 -12.80 -5.75 -24.45
C LEU A 36 -14.18 -5.07 -24.61
N TYR A 37 -14.29 -4.22 -25.64
CA TYR A 37 -15.49 -3.44 -25.99
C TYR A 37 -15.77 -2.19 -25.14
N GLY A 38 -14.93 -1.16 -25.30
CA GLY A 38 -15.24 0.21 -24.87
C GLY A 38 -13.99 1.07 -24.68
N SER A 39 -14.14 2.39 -24.69
CA SER A 39 -13.11 3.30 -24.18
C SER A 39 -13.01 3.14 -22.67
N ASN A 40 -11.80 3.15 -22.11
CA ASN A 40 -11.61 3.06 -20.66
C ASN A 40 -12.35 4.22 -19.95
N PRO A 41 -13.34 3.95 -19.06
CA PRO A 41 -14.15 5.00 -18.42
C PRO A 41 -13.38 6.03 -17.61
N LEU A 42 -12.15 5.70 -17.17
CA LEU A 42 -11.26 6.63 -16.49
C LEU A 42 -10.47 7.48 -17.46
N LYS A 43 -9.97 6.91 -18.57
CA LYS A 43 -9.36 7.71 -19.64
C LYS A 43 -10.36 8.71 -20.23
N THR A 44 -11.61 8.27 -20.45
CA THR A 44 -12.71 9.14 -20.90
C THR A 44 -13.04 10.23 -19.89
N TRP A 45 -13.05 9.91 -18.58
CA TRP A 45 -13.28 10.92 -17.54
C TRP A 45 -12.13 11.95 -17.49
N LEU A 46 -10.88 11.48 -17.57
CA LEU A 46 -9.70 12.35 -17.56
C LEU A 46 -9.67 13.27 -18.78
N TYR A 47 -9.95 12.73 -19.97
CA TYR A 47 -10.06 13.52 -21.21
C TYR A 47 -11.12 14.62 -21.08
N LYS A 48 -12.31 14.29 -20.56
CA LYS A 48 -13.38 15.28 -20.34
C LYS A 48 -12.93 16.37 -19.37
N ASN A 49 -12.30 16.01 -18.26
CA ASN A 49 -11.78 17.00 -17.30
C ASN A 49 -10.57 17.78 -17.83
N TYR A 50 -9.87 17.28 -18.85
CA TYR A 50 -8.76 18.00 -19.46
C TYR A 50 -9.20 19.03 -20.52
N PHE A 51 -10.20 18.70 -21.34
CA PHE A 51 -10.61 19.53 -22.48
C PHE A 51 -11.87 20.38 -22.26
N VAL A 52 -12.78 19.97 -21.37
CA VAL A 52 -14.05 20.68 -21.22
C VAL A 52 -13.82 21.96 -20.42
N SER A 53 -13.98 23.11 -21.07
CA SER A 53 -13.74 24.46 -20.54
C SER A 53 -14.74 24.96 -19.48
N ASP A 54 -15.79 24.19 -19.16
CA ASP A 54 -16.83 24.53 -18.18
C ASP A 54 -16.51 23.97 -16.77
N LEU A 55 -15.23 23.83 -16.41
CA LEU A 55 -14.86 23.38 -15.08
C LEU A 55 -15.20 24.48 -14.08
N ASN A 56 -16.08 24.16 -13.12
CA ASN A 56 -16.20 24.97 -11.92
C ASN A 56 -14.85 24.96 -11.17
N TYR A 57 -14.61 25.96 -10.31
CA TYR A 57 -13.36 26.09 -9.54
C TYR A 57 -12.92 24.80 -8.84
N SER A 58 -13.88 24.02 -8.33
CA SER A 58 -13.61 22.74 -7.68
C SER A 58 -13.10 21.66 -8.62
N LYS A 59 -13.64 21.55 -9.84
CA LYS A 59 -13.16 20.60 -10.84
C LYS A 59 -11.76 20.96 -11.33
N GLU A 60 -11.46 22.25 -11.51
CA GLU A 60 -10.09 22.69 -11.81
C GLU A 60 -9.13 22.26 -10.69
N ARG A 61 -9.53 22.49 -9.44
CA ARG A 61 -8.74 22.09 -8.28
C ARG A 61 -8.55 20.58 -8.21
N ASN A 62 -9.59 19.79 -8.44
CA ASN A 62 -9.49 18.34 -8.47
C ASN A 62 -8.57 17.86 -9.59
N PHE A 63 -8.61 18.52 -10.75
CA PHE A 63 -7.70 18.21 -11.84
C PHE A 63 -6.25 18.58 -11.52
N SER A 64 -5.99 19.64 -10.75
CA SER A 64 -4.65 19.90 -10.19
C SER A 64 -4.20 18.75 -9.27
N LEU A 65 -5.07 18.26 -8.39
CA LEU A 65 -4.78 17.12 -7.52
C LEU A 65 -4.47 15.86 -8.33
N VAL A 66 -5.19 15.62 -9.43
CA VAL A 66 -4.90 14.54 -10.36
C VAL A 66 -3.48 14.65 -10.90
N LYS A 67 -3.02 15.84 -11.32
CA LYS A 67 -1.65 16.03 -11.81
C LYS A 67 -0.61 15.76 -10.72
N GLU A 68 -0.87 16.22 -9.51
CA GLU A 68 -0.02 15.99 -8.33
C GLU A 68 0.07 14.50 -7.96
N CYS A 69 -1.00 13.71 -8.15
CA CYS A 69 -0.95 12.26 -7.94
C CYS A 69 0.15 11.57 -8.76
N PHE A 70 0.46 12.03 -9.99
CA PHE A 70 1.49 11.38 -10.81
C PHE A 70 2.87 11.47 -10.14
N SER A 71 3.25 12.66 -9.70
CA SER A 71 4.54 12.91 -9.06
C SER A 71 4.60 12.41 -7.61
N MET A 72 3.45 12.30 -6.92
CA MET A 72 3.37 11.73 -5.58
C MET A 72 3.64 10.21 -5.57
N ILE A 73 3.24 9.51 -6.62
CA ILE A 73 3.56 8.08 -6.78
C ILE A 73 5.07 7.94 -7.04
N ASP A 74 5.58 8.65 -8.04
CA ASP A 74 6.99 8.66 -8.40
C ASP A 74 7.43 10.08 -8.79
N PRO A 75 8.35 10.71 -8.03
CA PRO A 75 8.79 12.07 -8.29
C PRO A 75 9.46 12.29 -9.67
N SER A 76 9.89 11.21 -10.33
CA SER A 76 10.50 11.27 -11.67
C SER A 76 9.48 11.30 -12.80
N ILE A 77 8.19 11.19 -12.48
CA ILE A 77 7.08 11.11 -13.44
C ILE A 77 6.13 12.29 -13.20
N SER A 78 5.69 12.93 -14.29
CA SER A 78 4.67 13.97 -14.23
C SER A 78 3.63 13.82 -15.34
N PHE A 79 2.45 14.40 -15.12
CA PHE A 79 1.40 14.41 -16.13
C PHE A 79 1.84 15.25 -17.33
N GLY A 80 1.77 14.66 -18.54
CA GLY A 80 2.06 15.35 -19.79
C GLY A 80 0.81 15.95 -20.40
N ASP A 81 0.05 15.13 -21.13
CA ASP A 81 -1.08 15.58 -21.94
C ASP A 81 -2.04 14.42 -22.22
N VAL A 82 -3.27 14.74 -22.65
CA VAL A 82 -4.26 13.74 -23.09
C VAL A 82 -4.62 14.02 -24.54
N GLN A 83 -4.54 12.99 -25.39
CA GLN A 83 -4.78 13.13 -26.82
C GLN A 83 -5.78 12.10 -27.32
N GLU A 84 -6.54 12.49 -28.33
CA GLU A 84 -7.42 11.60 -29.07
C GLU A 84 -6.69 11.11 -30.32
N VAL A 85 -6.43 9.81 -30.40
CA VAL A 85 -5.61 9.20 -31.44
C VAL A 85 -6.46 8.25 -32.28
N PHE A 86 -6.34 8.34 -33.60
CA PHE A 86 -7.07 7.49 -34.54
C PHE A 86 -6.43 6.10 -34.64
N ASN A 87 -7.20 5.06 -34.32
CA ASN A 87 -6.77 3.67 -34.41
C ASN A 87 -7.08 3.08 -35.79
N GLU A 88 -6.08 3.14 -36.68
CA GLU A 88 -6.16 2.60 -38.05
C GLU A 88 -6.48 1.10 -38.09
N ARG A 89 -6.02 0.32 -37.10
CA ARG A 89 -6.27 -1.14 -37.04
C ARG A 89 -7.74 -1.45 -36.79
N LYS A 90 -8.41 -0.67 -35.93
CA LYS A 90 -9.87 -0.78 -35.71
C LYS A 90 -10.65 -0.31 -36.94
N ALA A 91 -10.17 0.75 -37.60
CA ALA A 91 -10.77 1.27 -38.82
C ALA A 91 -10.76 0.25 -39.96
N SER A 92 -9.67 -0.50 -40.11
CA SER A 92 -9.55 -1.58 -41.09
C SER A 92 -10.51 -2.75 -40.83
N LYS A 93 -10.80 -3.07 -39.56
CA LYS A 93 -11.70 -4.17 -39.17
C LYS A 93 -13.19 -3.82 -39.26
N ASN A 94 -13.57 -2.55 -39.08
CA ASN A 94 -14.97 -2.12 -39.18
C ASN A 94 -15.08 -0.68 -39.73
N PRO A 95 -15.15 -0.50 -41.05
CA PRO A 95 -15.11 0.82 -41.69
C PRO A 95 -16.38 1.65 -41.50
N TYR A 96 -17.49 1.06 -41.05
CA TYR A 96 -18.81 1.72 -40.98
C TYR A 96 -19.07 2.49 -39.68
N ASN A 97 -18.05 2.74 -38.83
CA ASN A 97 -18.23 3.43 -37.55
C ASN A 97 -16.99 4.25 -37.14
N ARG A 98 -16.74 5.37 -37.84
CA ARG A 98 -15.53 6.21 -37.65
C ARG A 98 -15.34 6.74 -36.23
N ASP A 99 -16.42 7.08 -35.53
CA ASP A 99 -16.35 7.60 -34.15
C ASP A 99 -15.84 6.53 -33.15
N LYS A 100 -15.96 5.24 -33.50
CA LYS A 100 -15.41 4.13 -32.70
C LYS A 100 -13.94 3.83 -32.99
N HIS A 101 -13.30 4.58 -33.87
CA HIS A 101 -11.90 4.39 -34.22
C HIS A 101 -10.97 5.29 -33.42
N PHE A 102 -11.48 6.30 -32.72
CA PHE A 102 -10.66 7.13 -31.85
C PHE A 102 -10.47 6.48 -30.48
N GLU A 103 -9.25 6.56 -29.97
CA GLU A 103 -8.86 6.12 -28.64
C GLU A 103 -8.24 7.28 -27.88
N ILE A 104 -8.47 7.31 -26.57
CA ILE A 104 -7.90 8.33 -25.70
C ILE A 104 -6.57 7.78 -25.17
N GLU A 105 -5.51 8.51 -25.43
CA GLU A 105 -4.17 8.24 -24.95
C GLU A 105 -3.76 9.28 -23.91
N ILE A 106 -3.12 8.82 -22.84
CA ILE A 106 -2.58 9.69 -21.79
C ILE A 106 -1.06 9.60 -21.86
N TYR A 107 -0.41 10.74 -21.98
CA TYR A 107 1.04 10.87 -22.00
C TYR A 107 1.55 11.34 -20.65
N VAL A 108 2.68 10.76 -20.25
CA VAL A 108 3.43 11.14 -19.06
C VAL A 108 4.83 11.57 -19.45
N GLU A 109 5.35 12.56 -18.75
CA GLU A 109 6.73 13.01 -18.88
C GLU A 109 7.59 12.27 -17.86
N THR A 110 8.68 11.68 -18.35
CA THR A 110 9.66 10.97 -17.51
C THR A 110 11.05 11.54 -17.73
N SER A 111 11.99 11.19 -16.85
CA SER A 111 13.41 11.53 -17.03
C SER A 111 14.03 11.03 -18.36
N LYS A 112 13.40 10.03 -19.00
CA LYS A 112 13.85 9.44 -20.28
C LYS A 112 13.05 9.94 -21.48
N GLY A 113 12.14 10.89 -21.28
CA GLY A 113 11.27 11.45 -22.30
C GLY A 113 9.80 11.06 -22.13
N ARG A 114 9.00 11.51 -23.09
CA ARG A 114 7.55 11.37 -23.10
C ARG A 114 7.13 9.97 -23.53
N ILE A 115 6.29 9.31 -22.73
CA ILE A 115 5.76 7.97 -23.02
C ILE A 115 4.27 7.87 -22.71
N LEU A 116 3.63 6.82 -23.22
CA LEU A 116 2.25 6.49 -22.90
C LEU A 116 2.13 5.93 -21.47
N ILE A 117 1.05 6.29 -20.78
CA ILE A 117 0.72 5.71 -19.47
C ILE A 117 0.66 4.18 -19.51
N ASP A 118 0.23 3.61 -20.64
CA ASP A 118 0.07 2.18 -20.83
C ASP A 118 1.41 1.42 -20.85
N HIS A 119 2.52 2.13 -21.07
CA HIS A 119 3.88 1.58 -21.03
C HIS A 119 4.53 1.67 -19.64
N MET A 120 3.85 2.25 -18.65
CA MET A 120 4.32 2.30 -17.26
C MET A 120 4.25 0.92 -16.59
N SER A 121 4.94 0.78 -15.45
CA SER A 121 4.85 -0.44 -14.65
C SER A 121 3.40 -0.68 -14.19
N SER A 122 3.00 -1.95 -14.13
CA SER A 122 1.65 -2.33 -13.68
C SER A 122 1.36 -1.80 -12.27
N GLY A 123 2.35 -1.81 -11.38
CA GLY A 123 2.23 -1.24 -10.03
C GLY A 123 1.90 0.26 -10.04
N TYR A 124 2.61 1.05 -10.85
CA TYR A 124 2.32 2.48 -11.01
C TYR A 124 0.90 2.71 -11.55
N GLN A 125 0.52 1.97 -12.61
CA GLN A 125 -0.81 2.05 -13.20
C GLN A 125 -1.91 1.71 -12.18
N SER A 126 -1.74 0.65 -11.39
CA SER A 126 -2.72 0.24 -10.38
C SER A 126 -2.91 1.32 -9.31
N VAL A 127 -1.83 1.88 -8.76
CA VAL A 127 -1.91 2.96 -7.75
C VAL A 127 -2.62 4.18 -8.33
N LEU A 128 -2.20 4.64 -9.51
CA LEU A 128 -2.82 5.79 -10.17
C LEU A 128 -4.31 5.54 -10.41
N MET A 129 -4.68 4.34 -10.86
CA MET A 129 -6.08 3.99 -11.11
C MET A 129 -6.94 4.04 -9.84
N ILE A 130 -6.42 3.60 -8.69
CA ILE A 130 -7.11 3.72 -7.40
C ILE A 130 -7.36 5.20 -7.08
N LEU A 131 -6.32 6.03 -7.19
CA LEU A 131 -6.41 7.46 -6.87
C LEU A 131 -7.39 8.20 -7.79
N LEU A 132 -7.30 8.00 -9.11
CA LEU A 132 -8.21 8.61 -10.07
C LEU A 132 -9.66 8.13 -9.88
N SER A 133 -9.84 6.85 -9.56
CA SER A 133 -11.17 6.31 -9.25
C SER A 133 -11.75 6.94 -8.00
N LEU A 134 -10.93 7.18 -6.98
CA LEU A 134 -11.34 7.83 -5.74
C LEU A 134 -11.75 9.29 -5.97
N ILE A 135 -10.92 10.05 -6.70
CA ILE A 135 -11.25 11.43 -7.11
C ILE A 135 -12.57 11.46 -7.87
N LYS A 136 -12.69 10.66 -8.92
CA LYS A 136 -13.90 10.55 -9.73
C LYS A 136 -15.13 10.14 -8.91
N LYS A 137 -14.95 9.25 -7.92
CA LYS A 137 -16.05 8.79 -7.06
C LYS A 137 -16.52 9.90 -6.14
N VAL A 138 -15.61 10.61 -5.47
CA VAL A 138 -15.92 11.76 -4.62
C VAL A 138 -16.62 12.85 -5.43
N GLU A 139 -16.11 13.18 -6.61
CA GLU A 139 -16.74 14.10 -7.58
C GLU A 139 -18.13 13.65 -8.07
N SER A 140 -18.48 12.37 -7.94
CA SER A 140 -19.78 11.87 -8.42
C SER A 140 -20.88 11.93 -7.38
N LEU A 141 -20.54 12.16 -6.10
CA LEU A 141 -21.50 12.18 -4.99
C LEU A 141 -22.28 13.49 -4.89
N GLU A 142 -22.18 14.36 -5.90
CA GLU A 142 -22.56 15.75 -5.74
C GLU A 142 -24.05 16.00 -5.49
N GLN A 143 -24.30 16.47 -4.26
CA GLN A 143 -24.88 17.79 -4.01
C GLN A 143 -23.84 18.93 -4.06
N TYR A 144 -22.56 18.65 -4.29
CA TYR A 144 -21.48 19.59 -4.04
C TYR A 144 -20.39 19.48 -5.09
N GLY A 145 -20.49 20.28 -6.15
CA GLY A 145 -19.43 20.76 -7.04
C GLY A 145 -18.09 21.02 -6.38
N SER A 146 -17.46 20.08 -5.68
CA SER A 146 -16.59 20.33 -4.53
C SER A 146 -15.25 19.66 -4.65
N ASN A 147 -14.26 20.41 -4.17
CA ASN A 147 -12.90 19.99 -4.03
C ASN A 147 -12.82 18.69 -3.21
N VAL A 148 -12.15 17.67 -3.74
CA VAL A 148 -11.94 16.36 -3.11
C VAL A 148 -11.31 16.50 -1.71
N HIS A 149 -10.43 17.48 -1.50
CA HIS A 149 -9.85 17.73 -0.16
C HIS A 149 -10.89 18.13 0.89
N ASN A 150 -12.03 18.68 0.47
CA ASN A 150 -13.10 19.09 1.37
C ASN A 150 -14.09 17.95 1.66
N PHE A 151 -13.88 16.76 1.10
CA PHE A 151 -14.73 15.60 1.39
C PHE A 151 -14.63 15.24 2.87
N MET A 152 -15.77 15.34 3.55
CA MET A 152 -15.94 14.95 4.94
C MET A 152 -16.90 13.76 4.99
N GLY A 153 -16.35 12.58 5.26
CA GLY A 153 -17.10 11.32 5.23
C GLY A 153 -16.23 10.15 5.67
N VAL A 154 -16.73 8.94 5.47
CA VAL A 154 -16.02 7.70 5.76
C VAL A 154 -15.66 7.01 4.46
N LEU A 155 -14.38 6.69 4.29
CA LEU A 155 -13.89 5.87 3.19
C LEU A 155 -13.56 4.48 3.73
N LEU A 156 -14.29 3.47 3.25
CA LEU A 156 -14.06 2.06 3.53
C LEU A 156 -13.31 1.43 2.34
N ILE A 157 -12.10 0.95 2.58
CA ILE A 157 -11.30 0.23 1.58
C ILE A 157 -11.10 -1.20 2.06
N ASP A 158 -11.54 -2.16 1.25
CA ASP A 158 -11.25 -3.56 1.51
C ASP A 158 -9.96 -3.96 0.77
N GLU A 159 -9.06 -4.63 1.47
CA GLU A 159 -7.77 -5.13 1.00
C GLU A 159 -6.98 -4.07 0.20
N ILE A 160 -6.65 -2.95 0.85
CA ILE A 160 -5.94 -1.84 0.19
C ILE A 160 -4.59 -2.25 -0.43
N ASP A 161 -3.98 -3.31 0.07
CA ASP A 161 -2.72 -3.90 -0.41
C ASP A 161 -2.87 -4.84 -1.61
N LEU A 162 -4.08 -5.19 -2.00
CA LEU A 162 -4.33 -6.26 -2.97
C LEU A 162 -3.65 -5.97 -4.32
N TYR A 163 -2.83 -6.94 -4.78
CA TYR A 163 -2.04 -6.89 -6.01
C TYR A 163 -1.02 -5.75 -6.13
N LEU A 164 -0.72 -5.03 -5.04
CA LEU A 164 0.29 -3.98 -5.03
C LEU A 164 1.63 -4.50 -4.52
N HIS A 165 2.72 -4.07 -5.15
CA HIS A 165 4.06 -4.28 -4.61
C HIS A 165 4.20 -3.57 -3.24
N PRO A 166 4.92 -4.12 -2.25
CA PRO A 166 5.05 -3.53 -0.92
C PRO A 166 5.42 -2.04 -0.88
N GLU A 167 6.31 -1.61 -1.78
CA GLU A 167 6.68 -0.20 -1.91
C GLU A 167 5.47 0.71 -2.19
N TRP A 168 4.54 0.24 -3.04
CA TRP A 168 3.34 0.97 -3.42
C TRP A 168 2.28 0.98 -2.31
N GLN A 169 2.20 -0.08 -1.51
CA GLN A 169 1.24 -0.19 -0.40
C GLN A 169 1.42 0.94 0.62
N LYS A 170 2.67 1.18 1.05
CA LYS A 170 3.00 2.26 1.99
C LYS A 170 2.71 3.64 1.39
N LYS A 171 3.11 3.86 0.14
CA LYS A 171 2.89 5.12 -0.57
C LYS A 171 1.40 5.43 -0.73
N LEU A 172 0.60 4.43 -1.10
CA LEU A 172 -0.83 4.61 -1.37
C LEU A 172 -1.59 5.17 -0.17
N ILE A 173 -1.34 4.65 1.04
CA ILE A 173 -2.01 5.13 2.26
C ILE A 173 -1.70 6.61 2.52
N GLU A 174 -0.43 7.02 2.43
CA GLU A 174 -0.04 8.41 2.64
C GLU A 174 -0.64 9.33 1.57
N ILE A 175 -0.70 8.87 0.31
CA ILE A 175 -1.33 9.66 -0.76
C ILE A 175 -2.84 9.78 -0.55
N ILE A 176 -3.53 8.73 -0.10
CA ILE A 176 -4.98 8.80 0.19
C ILE A 176 -5.24 9.75 1.37
N ARG A 177 -4.40 9.73 2.42
CA ARG A 177 -4.51 10.68 3.54
C ARG A 177 -4.32 12.12 3.09
N TRP A 178 -3.36 12.36 2.21
CA TRP A 178 -3.14 13.68 1.61
C TRP A 178 -4.32 14.11 0.74
N LEU A 179 -4.87 13.19 -0.05
CA LEU A 179 -5.98 13.44 -0.98
C LEU A 179 -7.31 13.69 -0.26
N LEU A 180 -7.54 13.03 0.88
CA LEU A 180 -8.78 13.12 1.66
C LEU A 180 -8.48 13.47 3.13
N PRO A 181 -7.92 14.66 3.41
CA PRO A 181 -7.43 15.02 4.74
C PRO A 181 -8.53 15.14 5.80
N ASN A 182 -9.78 15.36 5.36
CA ASN A 182 -10.95 15.54 6.24
C ASN A 182 -11.83 14.29 6.34
N ALA A 183 -11.44 13.18 5.71
CA ALA A 183 -12.19 11.92 5.73
C ALA A 183 -11.64 10.95 6.78
N GLN A 184 -12.53 10.17 7.38
CA GLN A 184 -12.13 9.01 8.17
C GLN A 184 -11.90 7.83 7.22
N ILE A 185 -10.68 7.33 7.17
CA ILE A 185 -10.31 6.19 6.32
C ILE A 185 -10.27 4.94 7.21
N ILE A 186 -11.06 3.94 6.85
CA ILE A 186 -11.05 2.61 7.46
C ILE A 186 -10.67 1.63 6.37
N THR A 187 -9.59 0.90 6.58
CA THR A 187 -9.12 -0.08 5.61
C THR A 187 -8.82 -1.41 6.25
N THR A 188 -9.06 -2.49 5.52
CA THR A 188 -8.56 -3.83 5.88
C THR A 188 -7.25 -4.09 5.13
N THR A 189 -6.39 -4.92 5.71
CA THR A 189 -5.12 -5.31 5.10
C THR A 189 -4.64 -6.64 5.65
N HIS A 190 -3.97 -7.42 4.80
CA HIS A 190 -3.17 -8.57 5.20
C HIS A 190 -1.67 -8.32 5.01
N SER A 191 -1.27 -7.07 4.73
CA SER A 191 0.12 -6.72 4.51
C SER A 191 0.81 -6.29 5.81
N PRO A 192 1.89 -6.98 6.23
CA PRO A 192 2.69 -6.53 7.36
C PRO A 192 3.39 -5.19 7.06
N HIS A 193 3.62 -4.85 5.79
CA HIS A 193 4.23 -3.58 5.40
C HIS A 193 3.29 -2.40 5.65
N ILE A 194 1.98 -2.59 5.49
CA ILE A 194 0.99 -1.57 5.84
C ILE A 194 0.93 -1.38 7.34
N ILE A 195 0.86 -2.49 8.10
CA ILE A 195 0.85 -2.46 9.56
C ILE A 195 2.10 -1.75 10.10
N GLN A 196 3.27 -2.06 9.55
CA GLN A 196 4.53 -1.38 9.89
C GLN A 196 4.50 0.12 9.57
N SER A 197 3.71 0.56 8.59
CA SER A 197 3.63 1.98 8.22
C SER A 197 2.57 2.76 9.00
N ALA A 198 1.65 2.07 9.69
CA ALA A 198 0.56 2.69 10.41
C ALA A 198 1.06 3.55 11.58
N ARG A 199 0.31 4.61 11.92
CA ARG A 199 0.62 5.47 13.08
C ARG A 199 0.13 4.81 14.37
N PRO A 200 0.63 5.24 15.54
CA PRO A 200 0.14 4.73 16.82
C PRO A 200 -1.38 4.86 16.94
N GLY A 201 -2.05 3.79 17.38
CA GLY A 201 -3.51 3.77 17.58
C GLY A 201 -4.36 3.54 16.32
N GLU A 202 -3.75 3.33 15.15
CA GLU A 202 -4.49 3.12 13.89
C GLU A 202 -4.74 1.65 13.53
N ILE A 203 -4.26 0.70 14.35
CA ILE A 203 -4.39 -0.74 14.08
C ILE A 203 -5.45 -1.35 14.98
N ILE A 204 -6.36 -2.09 14.36
CA ILE A 204 -7.40 -2.87 15.03
C ILE A 204 -7.20 -4.33 14.58
N PRO A 205 -6.57 -5.20 15.39
CA PRO A 205 -6.39 -6.59 15.02
C PRO A 205 -7.68 -7.37 15.23
N LEU A 206 -8.02 -8.21 14.27
CA LEU A 206 -9.18 -9.09 14.36
C LEU A 206 -8.71 -10.53 14.58
N GLY A 207 -9.44 -11.27 15.43
CA GLY A 207 -9.23 -12.69 15.70
C GLY A 207 -10.55 -13.45 15.74
N PHE A 208 -10.47 -14.77 15.83
CA PHE A 208 -11.62 -15.67 15.97
C PHE A 208 -11.52 -16.42 17.30
N ASP A 209 -12.62 -16.45 18.07
CA ASP A 209 -12.71 -17.27 19.28
C ASP A 209 -12.88 -18.76 18.92
N ASP A 210 -12.87 -19.64 19.93
CA ASP A 210 -13.05 -21.09 19.74
C ASP A 210 -14.39 -21.47 19.09
N ASN A 211 -15.37 -20.56 19.10
CA ASN A 211 -16.68 -20.72 18.49
C ASN A 211 -16.78 -20.12 17.07
N GLY A 212 -15.69 -19.53 16.56
CA GLY A 212 -15.62 -18.86 15.26
C GLY A 212 -16.19 -17.45 15.22
N ASN A 213 -16.48 -16.82 16.36
CA ASN A 213 -16.92 -15.42 16.41
C ASN A 213 -15.73 -14.48 16.30
N THR A 214 -15.91 -13.38 15.57
CA THR A 214 -14.87 -12.34 15.44
C THR A 214 -14.80 -11.47 16.69
N PHE A 215 -13.59 -11.24 17.19
CA PHE A 215 -13.31 -10.32 18.29
C PHE A 215 -12.07 -9.45 17.99
N ILE A 216 -11.92 -8.36 18.73
CA ILE A 216 -10.73 -7.50 18.65
C ILE A 216 -9.66 -8.10 19.56
N ARG A 217 -8.51 -8.44 18.99
CA ARG A 217 -7.38 -8.98 19.77
C ARG A 217 -6.69 -7.88 20.56
N ASP A 218 -6.11 -8.27 21.69
CA ASP A 218 -5.17 -7.41 22.40
C ASP A 218 -3.90 -7.26 21.58
N LEU A 219 -3.43 -6.03 21.44
CA LEU A 219 -2.14 -5.72 20.86
C LEU A 219 -1.08 -5.57 21.96
N PRO A 220 0.18 -5.94 21.68
CA PRO A 220 1.28 -5.60 22.59
C PRO A 220 1.38 -4.08 22.77
N GLU A 221 1.86 -3.64 23.95
CA GLU A 221 2.06 -2.22 24.20
C GLU A 221 3.04 -1.64 23.16
N SER A 222 2.62 -0.59 22.49
CA SER A 222 3.44 0.12 21.51
C SER A 222 3.87 1.48 22.06
N ASN A 223 5.06 1.91 21.67
CA ASN A 223 5.62 3.20 22.10
C ASN A 223 5.04 4.36 21.26
N GLU A 224 5.63 5.56 21.38
CA GLU A 224 5.21 6.74 20.61
C GLU A 224 5.30 6.57 19.08
N TYR A 225 5.99 5.54 18.59
CA TYR A 225 6.14 5.21 17.17
C TYR A 225 5.27 4.03 16.71
N GLY A 226 4.41 3.47 17.59
CA GLY A 226 3.58 2.33 17.23
C GLY A 226 4.44 1.09 16.94
N TYR A 227 4.19 0.45 15.78
CA TYR A 227 4.97 -0.71 15.31
C TYR A 227 5.96 -0.36 14.20
N GLN A 228 6.22 0.93 13.94
CA GLN A 228 7.06 1.36 12.82
C GLN A 228 8.51 0.91 12.93
N GLY A 229 9.00 0.70 14.16
CA GLY A 229 10.34 0.18 14.44
C GLY A 229 10.44 -1.34 14.48
N TRP A 230 9.32 -2.06 14.40
CA TRP A 230 9.30 -3.51 14.52
C TRP A 230 9.72 -4.14 13.20
N THR A 231 10.40 -5.27 13.27
CA THR A 231 10.70 -6.10 12.10
C THR A 231 9.41 -6.67 11.52
N ILE A 232 9.45 -7.05 10.24
CA ILE A 232 8.30 -7.71 9.59
C ILE A 232 7.94 -9.02 10.30
N GLU A 233 8.94 -9.73 10.84
CA GLU A 233 8.72 -10.97 11.57
C GLU A 233 7.98 -10.74 12.90
N GLU A 234 8.36 -9.73 13.68
CA GLU A 234 7.64 -9.35 14.91
C GLU A 234 6.20 -8.93 14.58
N ILE A 235 5.97 -8.17 13.50
CA ILE A 235 4.62 -7.79 13.08
C ILE A 235 3.78 -9.01 12.68
N LEU A 236 4.36 -9.95 11.93
CA LEU A 236 3.67 -11.17 11.53
C LEU A 236 3.27 -12.00 12.76
N ASN A 237 4.18 -12.14 13.73
CA ASN A 237 3.93 -12.97 14.91
C ASN A 237 2.98 -12.29 15.91
N ASP A 238 3.35 -11.10 16.38
CA ASP A 238 2.71 -10.48 17.54
C ASP A 238 1.44 -9.71 17.16
N VAL A 239 1.46 -8.99 16.03
CA VAL A 239 0.31 -8.20 15.57
C VAL A 239 -0.65 -9.07 14.75
N MET A 240 -0.14 -9.77 13.73
CA MET A 240 -0.98 -10.58 12.85
C MET A 240 -1.32 -11.96 13.44
N GLY A 241 -0.62 -12.41 14.49
CA GLY A 241 -0.92 -13.68 15.16
C GLY A 241 -0.46 -14.91 14.39
N LEU A 242 0.53 -14.78 13.52
CA LEU A 242 1.13 -15.93 12.86
C LEU A 242 2.04 -16.65 13.85
N ASN A 243 1.66 -17.85 14.24
CA ASN A 243 2.51 -18.67 15.10
C ASN A 243 3.79 -19.12 14.40
N GLU A 244 3.82 -19.07 13.06
CA GLU A 244 4.94 -19.57 12.30
C GLU A 244 5.27 -18.79 11.02
N THR A 245 6.46 -18.21 10.99
CA THR A 245 7.02 -17.46 9.85
C THR A 245 8.23 -18.14 9.22
N ARG A 246 8.83 -19.14 9.89
CA ARG A 246 10.12 -19.73 9.52
C ARG A 246 9.96 -21.15 8.98
N SER A 247 10.91 -21.54 8.12
CA SER A 247 10.92 -22.91 7.60
C SER A 247 11.26 -23.93 8.70
N HIS A 248 10.66 -25.12 8.64
CA HIS A 248 10.93 -26.20 9.59
C HIS A 248 12.44 -26.54 9.67
N ARG A 249 13.13 -26.56 8.52
CA ARG A 249 14.58 -26.83 8.46
C ARG A 249 15.41 -25.81 9.23
N TYR A 250 15.02 -24.53 9.19
CA TYR A 250 15.70 -23.46 9.92
C TYR A 250 15.47 -23.59 11.42
N LYS A 251 14.23 -23.85 11.83
CA LYS A 251 13.91 -24.10 13.24
C LYS A 251 14.70 -25.25 13.83
N ASP A 252 14.76 -26.37 13.11
CA ASP A 252 15.46 -27.56 13.59
C ASP A 252 16.94 -27.26 13.78
N ALA A 253 17.54 -26.49 12.88
CA ALA A 253 18.93 -26.08 12.99
C ALA A 253 19.15 -25.12 14.19
N ILE A 254 18.29 -24.10 14.36
CA ILE A 254 18.36 -23.21 15.54
C ILE A 254 18.15 -23.98 16.84
N LYS A 255 17.13 -24.82 16.92
CA LYS A 255 16.82 -25.57 18.14
C LYS A 255 17.96 -26.51 18.52
N LYS A 256 18.58 -27.18 17.55
CA LYS A 256 19.76 -28.02 17.79
C LYS A 256 20.97 -27.21 18.22
N PHE A 257 21.16 -26.04 17.61
CA PHE A 257 22.19 -25.10 18.02
C PHE A 257 21.98 -24.66 19.48
N ASP A 258 20.79 -24.17 19.83
CA ASP A 258 20.46 -23.73 21.20
C ASP A 258 20.67 -24.86 22.22
N ILE A 259 20.21 -26.09 21.92
CA ILE A 259 20.45 -27.27 22.77
C ILE A 259 21.94 -27.56 22.94
N ALA A 260 22.75 -27.41 21.88
CA ALA A 260 24.19 -27.65 21.95
C ALA A 260 24.91 -26.55 22.75
N ILE A 261 24.47 -25.29 22.64
CA ILE A 261 24.95 -24.17 23.45
C ILE A 261 24.61 -24.39 24.93
N ASP A 262 23.37 -24.72 25.24
CA ASP A 262 22.90 -24.93 26.62
C ASP A 262 23.59 -26.12 27.31
N ASN A 263 23.91 -27.17 26.56
CA ASN A 263 24.65 -28.33 27.06
C ASN A 263 26.18 -28.18 26.95
N GLU A 264 26.68 -27.01 26.52
CA GLU A 264 28.10 -26.71 26.32
C GLU A 264 28.85 -27.71 25.40
N VAL A 265 28.14 -28.29 24.42
CA VAL A 265 28.70 -29.26 23.46
C VAL A 265 29.26 -28.51 22.24
N ILE A 266 30.56 -28.20 22.29
CA ILE A 266 31.24 -27.35 21.30
C ILE A 266 31.15 -27.88 19.86
N ASP A 267 31.36 -29.18 19.65
CA ASP A 267 31.41 -29.75 18.30
C ASP A 267 30.03 -29.75 17.61
N ASP A 268 28.97 -30.06 18.36
CA ASP A 268 27.59 -30.02 17.83
C ASP A 268 27.14 -28.58 17.58
N ALA A 269 27.46 -27.66 18.48
CA ALA A 269 27.19 -26.24 18.30
C ALA A 269 27.93 -25.67 17.07
N ARG A 270 29.18 -26.08 16.85
CA ARG A 270 29.98 -25.70 15.68
C ARG A 270 29.38 -26.25 14.38
N ASN A 271 28.99 -27.51 14.36
CA ASN A 271 28.38 -28.14 13.19
C ASN A 271 27.06 -27.45 12.79
N GLU A 272 26.18 -27.18 13.77
CA GLU A 272 24.92 -26.49 13.49
C GLU A 272 25.13 -24.99 13.19
N TYR A 273 26.17 -24.33 13.75
CA TYR A 273 26.56 -22.98 13.35
C TYR A 273 26.92 -22.91 11.87
N TYR A 274 27.81 -23.78 11.37
CA TYR A 274 28.18 -23.80 9.96
C TYR A 274 26.99 -24.14 9.05
N ARG A 275 26.10 -25.00 9.54
CA ARG A 275 24.84 -25.28 8.84
C ARG A 275 23.97 -24.02 8.76
N LEU A 276 23.80 -23.27 9.84
CA LEU A 276 23.06 -22.00 9.85
C LEU A 276 23.74 -20.93 8.99
N GLU A 277 25.07 -20.85 9.02
CA GLU A 277 25.88 -19.96 8.16
C GLU A 277 25.65 -20.24 6.68
N SER A 278 25.57 -21.52 6.28
CA SER A 278 25.28 -21.92 4.90
C SER A 278 23.84 -21.62 4.45
N MET A 279 22.90 -21.47 5.39
CA MET A 279 21.48 -21.24 5.12
C MET A 279 21.09 -19.76 5.17
N LEU A 280 21.78 -18.96 5.99
CA LEU A 280 21.46 -17.56 6.24
C LEU A 280 22.17 -16.63 5.26
N HIS A 281 21.57 -15.46 5.01
CA HIS A 281 22.21 -14.42 4.21
C HIS A 281 23.53 -13.96 4.87
N PRO A 282 24.61 -13.69 4.11
CA PRO A 282 25.93 -13.35 4.67
C PRO A 282 25.93 -12.16 5.64
N ASN A 283 25.04 -11.19 5.41
CA ASN A 283 24.89 -10.00 6.26
C ASN A 283 23.79 -10.13 7.33
N ASN A 284 23.30 -11.34 7.61
CA ASN A 284 22.25 -11.55 8.59
C ASN A 284 22.76 -11.23 10.02
N HIS A 285 22.02 -10.40 10.76
CA HIS A 285 22.40 -10.01 12.12
C HIS A 285 22.40 -11.20 13.09
N THR A 286 21.47 -12.14 12.93
CA THR A 286 21.41 -13.37 13.71
C THR A 286 22.70 -14.17 13.60
N LEU A 287 23.31 -14.24 12.40
CA LEU A 287 24.58 -14.95 12.22
C LEU A 287 25.71 -14.34 13.08
N LYS A 288 25.74 -13.01 13.22
CA LYS A 288 26.71 -12.34 14.10
C LYS A 288 26.48 -12.68 15.58
N LEU A 289 25.22 -12.75 16.01
CA LEU A 289 24.86 -13.15 17.37
C LEU A 289 25.26 -14.60 17.66
N LEU A 290 24.92 -15.53 16.76
CA LEU A 290 25.30 -16.94 16.85
C LEU A 290 26.83 -17.10 16.90
N LYS A 291 27.57 -16.30 16.12
CA LYS A 291 29.04 -16.27 16.14
C LYS A 291 29.59 -15.82 17.50
N ILE A 292 28.99 -14.79 18.12
CA ILE A 292 29.39 -14.32 19.45
C ILE A 292 29.12 -15.39 20.50
N GLN A 293 27.96 -16.06 20.45
CA GLN A 293 27.61 -17.16 21.36
C GLN A 293 28.58 -18.34 21.21
N MET A 294 28.93 -18.70 19.98
CA MET A 294 29.96 -19.70 19.70
C MET A 294 31.35 -19.31 20.23
N ALA A 295 31.72 -18.03 20.09
CA ALA A 295 33.00 -17.53 20.59
C ALA A 295 33.05 -17.56 22.13
N SER A 296 31.94 -17.27 22.82
CA SER A 296 31.88 -17.35 24.29
C SER A 296 32.06 -18.77 24.84
N LEU A 297 31.72 -19.80 24.07
CA LEU A 297 31.96 -21.22 24.41
C LEU A 297 33.37 -21.70 24.06
N GLY A 298 34.25 -20.83 23.54
CA GLY A 298 35.58 -21.22 23.05
C GLY A 298 35.54 -22.02 21.74
N GLY A 299 34.39 -22.08 21.07
CA GLY A 299 34.18 -22.90 19.87
C GLY A 299 34.72 -22.30 18.57
N LEU A 300 35.08 -21.02 18.57
CA LEU A 300 35.78 -20.36 17.47
C LEU A 300 37.20 -20.03 17.94
N GLU A 301 38.13 -20.98 17.79
CA GLU A 301 39.53 -20.63 17.83
C GLU A 301 39.81 -19.61 16.73
N ASN A 302 40.65 -18.62 17.03
CA ASN A 302 41.05 -17.56 16.11
C ASN A 302 41.48 -18.15 14.75
N ASP A 303 40.58 -18.17 13.78
CA ASP A 303 40.94 -18.24 12.38
C ASP A 303 41.72 -16.96 12.07
N LYS A 304 43.04 -17.13 12.16
CA LYS A 304 44.08 -16.18 11.79
C LYS A 304 43.89 -15.74 10.34
N TYR A 305 43.71 -14.42 10.20
CA TYR A 305 43.98 -13.55 9.04
C TYR A 305 43.17 -13.76 7.76
#